data_AF-A0A7N2R709-F1
#
_entry.id   AF-A0A7N2R709-F1
#
_cell.length_a   1.000
_cell.length_b   1.000
_cell.length_c   1.000
_cell.angle_alpha   90.00
_cell.angle_beta   90.00
_cell.angle_gamma   90.00
#
_symmetry.space_group_name_H-M   'P 1'
#
loop_
_entity.id
_entity.type
_entity.pdbx_description
1 polymer ?
#
loop_
_entity_poly.entity_id
_entity_poly.type
_entity_poly.pdbx_seq_one_letter_code
_entity_poly.pdbx_strand_id
1 'polypeptide(L)'
;MESDSMDLKVRELLKEVTLNYSPTLTKHVNDTISAIKDTIDKIPDELKVTTDEAPSFVRDIGADKVKFKFKKPASIEIGGSYAIQCIVKPDTNVDLFIRLPKVLV
;
A
#
# COMPACT_ATOMS: atom_id res chain seq x y z
N MET A 1 22.86 -35.56 5.76
CA MET A 1 23.89 -34.81 6.51
C MET A 1 24.03 -33.36 6.02
N GLU A 2 24.34 -33.08 4.75
CA GLU A 2 24.40 -31.66 4.28
C GLU A 2 23.02 -30.98 4.23
N SER A 3 21.98 -31.68 3.74
CA SER A 3 20.60 -31.16 3.72
C SER A 3 20.11 -30.78 5.12
N ASP A 4 20.38 -31.64 6.12
CA ASP A 4 19.96 -31.42 7.51
C ASP A 4 20.63 -30.17 8.12
N SER A 5 21.86 -29.86 7.71
CA SER A 5 22.59 -28.66 8.14
C SER A 5 22.05 -27.38 7.49
N MET A 6 21.68 -27.43 6.21
CA MET A 6 21.06 -26.29 5.53
C MET A 6 19.67 -26.01 6.10
N ASP A 7 18.88 -27.06 6.35
CA ASP A 7 17.55 -26.93 6.95
C ASP A 7 17.60 -26.28 8.33
N LEU A 8 18.59 -26.66 9.16
CA LEU A 8 18.81 -26.02 10.46
C LEU A 8 19.11 -24.53 10.32
N LYS A 9 20.03 -24.16 9.41
CA LYS A 9 20.41 -22.75 9.19
C LYS A 9 19.24 -21.90 8.71
N VAL A 10 18.43 -22.42 7.79
CA VAL A 10 17.24 -21.73 7.29
C VAL A 10 16.22 -21.54 8.42
N ARG A 11 15.99 -22.56 9.24
CA ARG A 11 15.06 -22.46 10.38
C ARG A 11 15.50 -21.42 11.40
N GLU A 12 16.79 -21.37 11.75
CA GLU A 12 17.29 -20.36 12.68
C GLU A 12 17.18 -18.95 12.09
N LEU A 13 17.55 -18.77 10.81
CA LEU A 13 17.39 -17.49 10.13
C LEU A 13 15.92 -17.03 10.12
N LEU A 14 14.97 -17.93 9.82
CA LEU A 14 13.55 -17.59 9.79
C LEU A 14 13.04 -17.14 11.16
N LYS A 15 13.50 -17.73 12.27
CA LYS A 15 13.15 -17.24 13.63
C LYS A 15 13.64 -15.81 13.86
N GLU A 16 14.81 -15.47 13.32
CA GLU A 16 15.41 -14.16 13.48
C GLU A 16 14.71 -13.10 12.62
N VAL A 17 14.36 -13.42 11.36
CA VAL A 17 13.90 -12.41 10.39
C VAL A 17 12.38 -12.32 10.26
N THR A 18 11.63 -13.35 10.64
CA THR A 18 10.16 -13.36 10.48
C THR A 18 9.51 -12.25 11.31
N LEU A 19 8.61 -11.50 10.67
CA LEU A 19 7.80 -10.50 11.35
C LEU A 19 6.75 -11.16 12.26
N ASN A 20 6.58 -10.64 13.48
CA ASN A 20 5.53 -11.09 14.38
C ASN A 20 4.20 -10.36 14.07
N TYR A 21 3.26 -11.05 13.43
CA TYR A 21 1.90 -10.56 13.13
C TYR A 21 0.99 -10.56 14.37
N SER A 22 1.43 -9.87 15.42
CA SER A 22 0.67 -9.76 16.66
C SER A 22 -0.68 -9.05 16.45
N PRO A 23 -1.71 -9.33 17.27
CA PRO A 23 -2.99 -8.61 17.21
C PRO A 23 -2.84 -7.09 17.28
N THR A 24 -1.87 -6.61 18.06
CA THR A 24 -1.54 -5.18 18.19
C THR A 24 -1.03 -4.59 16.88
N LEU A 25 -0.09 -5.26 16.20
CA LEU A 25 0.42 -4.83 14.91
C LEU A 25 -0.71 -4.81 13.87
N THR A 26 -1.47 -5.90 13.80
CA THR A 26 -2.60 -6.03 12.88
C THR A 26 -3.63 -4.92 13.09
N LYS A 27 -3.95 -4.61 14.35
CA LYS A 27 -4.84 -3.49 14.68
C LYS A 27 -4.25 -2.16 14.21
N HIS A 28 -2.98 -1.89 14.51
CA HIS A 28 -2.32 -0.64 14.11
C HIS A 28 -2.34 -0.43 12.59
N VAL A 29 -2.04 -1.48 11.82
CA VAL A 29 -2.11 -1.44 10.35
C VAL A 29 -3.55 -1.17 9.88
N ASN A 30 -4.53 -1.88 10.42
CA ASN A 30 -5.93 -1.70 10.04
C ASN A 30 -6.48 -0.31 10.40
N ASP A 31 -6.15 0.21 11.58
CA ASP A 31 -6.54 1.55 12.03
C ASP A 31 -5.92 2.62 11.12
N THR A 32 -4.65 2.46 10.75
CA THR A 32 -3.95 3.37 9.83
C THR A 32 -4.59 3.36 8.44
N ILE A 33 -4.89 2.18 7.90
CA ILE A 33 -5.57 2.06 6.59
C ILE A 33 -6.97 2.65 6.64
N SER A 34 -7.69 2.47 7.75
CA SER A 34 -9.01 3.07 7.94
C SER A 34 -8.92 4.59 7.95
N ALA A 35 -7.94 5.18 8.63
CA ALA A 35 -7.70 6.62 8.59
C ALA A 35 -7.35 7.14 7.18
N ILE A 36 -6.58 6.38 6.41
CA ILE A 36 -6.30 6.70 5.00
C ILE A 36 -7.60 6.69 4.18
N LYS A 37 -8.43 5.64 4.34
CA LYS A 37 -9.73 5.53 3.67
C LYS A 37 -10.64 6.71 4.02
N ASP A 38 -10.77 7.04 5.30
CA ASP A 38 -11.55 8.18 5.78
C ASP A 38 -11.05 9.52 5.22
N THR A 39 -9.73 9.65 5.01
CA THR A 39 -9.13 10.85 4.42
C THR A 39 -9.44 10.94 2.93
N ILE A 40 -9.30 9.84 2.19
CA ILE A 40 -9.66 9.76 0.76
C ILE A 40 -11.15 10.04 0.57
N ASP A 41 -12.01 9.54 1.47
CA ASP A 41 -13.45 9.73 1.38
C ASP A 41 -13.93 11.17 1.56
N LYS A 42 -13.11 12.00 2.21
CA LYS A 42 -13.36 13.44 2.38
C LYS A 42 -12.95 14.26 1.15
N ILE A 43 -12.19 13.69 0.22
CA ILE A 43 -11.83 14.37 -1.03
C ILE A 43 -13.10 14.50 -1.88
N PRO A 44 -13.49 15.72 -2.29
CA PRO A 44 -14.67 15.92 -3.12
C PRO A 44 -14.58 15.11 -4.42
N ASP A 45 -15.65 14.39 -4.78
CA ASP A 45 -15.74 13.75 -6.10
C ASP A 45 -15.72 14.83 -7.18
N GLU A 46 -15.13 14.54 -8.33
CA GLU A 46 -14.99 15.48 -9.45
C GLU A 46 -14.09 16.70 -9.16
N LEU A 47 -13.33 16.70 -8.03
CA LEU A 47 -12.35 17.73 -7.75
C LEU A 47 -11.39 17.85 -8.93
N LYS A 48 -11.32 19.04 -9.55
CA LYS A 48 -10.37 19.31 -10.62
C LYS A 48 -8.97 19.25 -10.03
N VAL A 49 -8.12 18.42 -10.62
CA VAL A 49 -6.73 18.27 -10.19
C VAL A 49 -5.89 19.18 -11.08
N THR A 50 -5.32 20.22 -10.49
CA THR A 50 -4.42 21.17 -11.13
C THR A 50 -3.02 21.08 -10.50
N THR A 51 -2.11 21.97 -10.92
CA THR A 51 -0.77 22.06 -10.31
C THR A 51 -0.82 22.37 -8.81
N ASP A 52 -1.89 22.97 -8.33
CA ASP A 52 -2.02 23.34 -6.92
C ASP A 52 -2.31 22.10 -6.05
N GLU A 53 -3.13 21.16 -6.56
CA GLU A 53 -3.46 19.92 -5.86
C GLU A 53 -2.40 18.82 -6.03
N ALA A 54 -1.78 18.70 -7.21
CA ALA A 54 -0.85 17.61 -7.52
C ALA A 54 0.28 18.05 -8.48
N PRO A 55 1.17 18.96 -8.06
CA PRO A 55 2.14 19.62 -8.93
C PRO A 55 3.06 18.65 -9.67
N SER A 56 3.62 17.66 -8.95
CA SER A 56 4.50 16.66 -9.57
C SER A 56 3.76 15.77 -10.54
N PHE A 57 2.56 15.29 -10.18
CA PHE A 57 1.75 14.45 -11.07
C PHE A 57 1.43 15.20 -12.38
N VAL A 58 0.90 16.42 -12.27
CA VAL A 58 0.52 17.26 -13.42
C VAL A 58 1.72 17.59 -14.31
N ARG A 59 2.89 17.83 -13.71
CA ARG A 59 4.14 18.03 -14.46
C ARG A 59 4.59 16.75 -15.17
N ASP A 60 4.67 15.65 -14.44
CA ASP A 60 5.29 14.41 -14.92
C ASP A 60 4.47 13.76 -16.05
N ILE A 61 3.16 13.97 -16.07
CA ILE A 61 2.27 13.47 -17.14
C ILE A 61 2.15 14.41 -18.35
N GLY A 62 2.71 15.62 -18.31
CA GLY A 62 2.54 16.61 -19.38
C GLY A 62 1.08 17.02 -19.55
N ALA A 63 0.45 17.48 -18.46
CA ALA A 63 -0.97 17.80 -18.40
C ALA A 63 -1.41 19.07 -19.16
N ASP A 64 -0.59 19.60 -20.06
CA ASP A 64 -0.91 20.78 -20.89
C ASP A 64 -2.08 20.54 -21.86
N LYS A 65 -2.52 19.27 -22.05
CA LYS A 65 -3.53 18.89 -23.05
C LYS A 65 -4.74 18.12 -22.51
N VAL A 66 -4.75 17.72 -21.24
CA VAL A 66 -5.84 16.91 -20.67
C VAL A 66 -6.24 17.41 -19.29
N LYS A 67 -7.53 17.28 -18.95
CA LYS A 67 -8.07 17.69 -17.64
C LYS A 67 -8.13 16.48 -16.72
N PHE A 68 -7.58 16.62 -15.52
CA PHE A 68 -7.66 15.61 -14.49
C PHE A 68 -8.73 15.97 -13.48
N LYS A 69 -9.38 14.92 -12.99
CA LYS A 69 -10.30 15.03 -11.87
C LYS A 69 -10.11 13.86 -10.94
N PHE A 70 -10.29 14.14 -9.67
CA PHE A 70 -10.37 13.11 -8.67
C PHE A 70 -11.70 12.39 -8.82
N LYS A 71 -11.63 11.07 -8.78
CA LYS A 71 -12.77 10.19 -8.58
C LYS A 71 -12.46 9.25 -7.44
N LYS A 72 -13.47 8.96 -6.62
CA LYS A 72 -13.30 7.99 -5.53
C LYS A 72 -12.82 6.62 -6.07
N PRO A 73 -11.85 5.98 -5.41
CA PRO A 73 -11.38 4.65 -5.79
C PRO A 73 -12.50 3.60 -5.74
N ALA A 74 -12.43 2.61 -6.62
CA ALA A 74 -13.37 1.50 -6.63
C ALA A 74 -13.07 0.42 -5.58
N SER A 75 -11.82 0.32 -5.12
CA SER A 75 -11.44 -0.47 -3.94
C SER A 75 -10.09 -0.01 -3.39
N ILE A 76 -9.88 -0.26 -2.10
CA ILE A 76 -8.64 -0.01 -1.37
C ILE A 76 -8.33 -1.27 -0.55
N GLU A 77 -7.25 -1.96 -0.91
CA GLU A 77 -6.91 -3.30 -0.42
C GLU A 77 -5.44 -3.37 0.00
N ILE A 78 -5.14 -4.21 1.00
CA ILE A 78 -3.75 -4.47 1.39
C ILE A 78 -3.15 -5.43 0.36
N GLY A 79 -1.97 -5.10 -0.14
CA GLY A 79 -1.22 -5.89 -1.09
C GLY A 79 0.13 -6.35 -0.55
N GLY A 80 0.93 -6.90 -1.46
CA GLY A 80 2.33 -7.23 -1.20
C GLY A 80 2.56 -8.30 -0.13
N SER A 81 3.77 -8.30 0.40
CA SER A 81 4.23 -9.32 1.36
C SER A 81 3.43 -9.30 2.67
N TYR A 82 2.88 -8.15 3.08
CA TYR A 82 2.02 -8.08 4.26
C TYR A 82 0.75 -8.93 4.08
N ALA A 83 0.10 -8.82 2.92
CA ALA A 83 -1.16 -9.51 2.65
C ALA A 83 -1.04 -11.04 2.71
N ILE A 84 0.14 -11.57 2.39
CA ILE A 84 0.46 -13.00 2.43
C ILE A 84 1.30 -13.41 3.65
N GLN A 85 1.53 -12.50 4.60
CA GLN A 85 2.31 -12.71 5.81
C GLN A 85 3.77 -13.15 5.59
N CYS A 86 4.41 -12.64 4.53
CA CYS A 86 5.79 -12.99 4.15
C CYS A 86 6.80 -11.82 4.30
N ILE A 87 6.52 -10.81 5.11
CA ILE A 87 7.50 -9.76 5.43
C ILE A 87 8.66 -10.32 6.27
N VAL A 88 9.87 -9.85 5.94
CA VAL A 88 11.11 -10.11 6.68
C VAL A 88 11.70 -8.79 7.18
N LYS A 89 12.28 -8.81 8.39
CA LYS A 89 12.99 -7.67 9.00
C LYS A 89 14.36 -7.44 8.32
N PRO A 90 14.96 -6.24 8.44
CA PRO A 90 14.49 -5.07 9.17
C PRO A 90 13.50 -4.21 8.39
N ASP A 91 13.51 -4.31 7.07
CA ASP A 91 12.74 -3.45 6.18
C ASP A 91 11.31 -3.95 6.04
N THR A 92 10.40 -3.28 6.73
CA THR A 92 8.97 -3.62 6.70
C THR A 92 8.19 -2.56 5.94
N ASN A 93 7.43 -2.99 4.94
CA ASN A 93 6.48 -2.14 4.23
C ASN A 93 5.10 -2.79 4.19
N VAL A 94 4.07 -1.96 4.01
CA VAL A 94 2.71 -2.42 3.75
C VAL A 94 2.27 -1.75 2.45
N ASP A 95 2.03 -2.55 1.43
CA ASP A 95 1.55 -2.04 0.15
C ASP A 95 0.03 -1.83 0.23
N LEU A 96 -0.43 -0.68 -0.25
CA LEU A 96 -1.85 -0.36 -0.36
C LEU A 96 -2.22 -0.24 -1.83
N PHE A 97 -3.05 -1.15 -2.31
CA PHE A 97 -3.56 -1.12 -3.67
C PHE A 97 -4.83 -0.26 -3.73
N ILE A 98 -4.79 0.79 -4.55
CA ILE A 98 -5.89 1.72 -4.75
C ILE A 98 -6.37 1.55 -6.20
N ARG A 99 -7.55 0.96 -6.38
CA ARG A 99 -8.10 0.70 -7.70
C ARG A 99 -8.84 1.93 -8.21
N LEU A 100 -8.44 2.44 -9.37
CA LEU A 100 -9.17 3.50 -10.07
C LEU A 100 -10.60 3.03 -10.43
N PRO A 101 -11.57 3.95 -10.51
CA PRO A 101 -12.92 3.62 -10.94
C PRO A 101 -12.97 3.22 -12.42
N LYS A 102 -13.94 2.36 -12.76
CA LYS A 102 -14.12 1.85 -14.14
C LYS A 102 -14.52 2.94 -15.14
N VAL A 103 -15.14 4.01 -14.66
CA VAL A 103 -15.59 5.14 -15.48
C VAL A 103 -14.74 6.35 -15.12
N LEU A 104 -13.80 6.66 -16.01
CA LEU A 104 -12.96 7.86 -16.01
C LEU A 104 -13.47 8.80 -17.11
N VAL A 105 -14.73 9.23 -17.00
CA VAL A 105 -15.32 10.24 -17.90
C VAL A 105 -15.39 11.50 -17.09
#